data_AF-A0A935S4U7-F1
#
_entry.id   AF-A0A935S4U7-F1
#
_cell.length_a   1.000
_cell.length_b   1.000
_cell.length_c   1.000
_cell.angle_alpha   90.00
_cell.angle_beta   90.00
_cell.angle_gamma   90.00
#
_symmetry.space_group_name_H-M   'P 1'
#
loop_
_entity.id
_entity.type
_entity.pdbx_description
1 polymer ?
#
loop_
_entity_poly.entity_id
_entity_poly.type
_entity_poly.pdbx_seq_one_letter_code
_entity_poly.pdbx_strand_id
1 'polypeptide(L)'
;MDRNNEYMVSNMTQGFAFSVIVIAFLTFFLHRSWRMVLVFVLPNLIPLVIIAGLMGYMGIELKAATSLVFSIAFGIATDDTIHFISRLKIELGYGKSLIYAFKRTYFETGKPIILTTFILLGGFMTLMTSNFQSTYYFGFLICITIIVAVLADIFLLPVLLFLIYRKTKLKE
;
A
#
# COMPACT_ATOMS: atom_id res chain seq x y z
N MET A 1 20.43 5.78 -22.95
CA MET A 1 20.30 5.76 -21.48
C MET A 1 21.62 5.31 -20.90
N ASP A 2 22.09 5.93 -19.81
CA ASP A 2 23.35 5.53 -19.17
C ASP A 2 23.22 4.11 -18.60
N ARG A 3 24.16 3.22 -18.91
CA ARG A 3 24.16 1.84 -18.40
C ARG A 3 24.00 1.79 -16.88
N ASN A 4 24.61 2.72 -16.16
CA ASN A 4 24.45 2.83 -14.70
C ASN A 4 22.98 3.02 -14.28
N ASN A 5 22.23 3.87 -14.97
CA ASN A 5 20.83 4.11 -14.64
C ASN A 5 19.96 2.87 -14.96
N GLU A 6 20.22 2.18 -16.08
CA GLU A 6 19.55 0.91 -16.41
C GLU A 6 19.82 -0.18 -15.35
N TYR A 7 21.07 -0.33 -14.91
CA TYR A 7 21.43 -1.26 -13.83
C TYR A 7 20.73 -0.91 -12.51
N MET A 8 20.68 0.37 -12.13
CA MET A 8 20.00 0.80 -10.91
C MET A 8 18.49 0.54 -10.96
N VAL A 9 17.84 0.91 -12.06
CA VAL A 9 16.41 0.68 -12.26
C VAL A 9 16.09 -0.82 -12.24
N SER A 10 16.91 -1.65 -12.88
CA SER A 10 16.76 -3.11 -12.84
C SER A 10 16.85 -3.65 -11.42
N ASN A 11 17.88 -3.28 -10.66
CA ASN A 11 18.07 -3.74 -9.28
C ASN A 11 16.91 -3.30 -8.37
N MET A 12 16.41 -2.09 -8.53
CA MET A 12 15.26 -1.59 -7.76
C MET A 12 13.97 -2.32 -8.12
N THR A 13 13.75 -2.58 -9.40
CA THR A 13 12.57 -3.33 -9.87
C THR A 13 12.60 -4.78 -9.39
N GLN A 14 13.78 -5.42 -9.44
CA GLN A 14 13.98 -6.77 -8.91
C GLN A 14 13.81 -6.81 -7.38
N GLY A 15 14.35 -5.82 -6.66
CA GLY A 15 14.17 -5.67 -5.22
C GLY A 15 12.71 -5.49 -4.83
N PHE A 16 11.96 -4.69 -5.60
CA PHE A 16 10.52 -4.53 -5.45
C PHE A 16 9.75 -5.84 -5.70
N ALA A 17 10.03 -6.53 -6.81
CA ALA A 17 9.38 -7.80 -7.11
C ALA A 17 9.66 -8.84 -6.01
N PHE A 18 10.90 -8.87 -5.51
CA PHE A 18 11.29 -9.74 -4.40
C PHE A 18 10.55 -9.38 -3.11
N SER A 19 10.41 -8.09 -2.77
CA SER A 19 9.68 -7.68 -1.56
C SER A 19 8.21 -8.05 -1.61
N VAL A 20 7.54 -7.90 -2.75
CA VAL A 20 6.15 -8.35 -2.97
C VAL A 20 6.02 -9.85 -2.70
N ILE A 21 6.94 -10.66 -3.23
CA ILE A 21 6.95 -12.11 -3.02
C ILE A 21 7.14 -12.44 -1.53
N VAL A 22 8.14 -11.84 -0.88
CA VAL A 22 8.43 -12.08 0.53
C VAL A 22 7.24 -11.69 1.41
N ILE A 23 6.62 -10.53 1.18
CA ILE A 23 5.46 -10.08 1.94
C ILE A 23 4.26 -11.01 1.69
N ALA A 24 4.03 -11.45 0.46
CA ALA A 24 2.97 -12.42 0.16
C ALA A 24 3.17 -13.74 0.91
N PHE A 25 4.41 -14.25 0.99
CA PHE A 25 4.74 -15.44 1.78
C PHE A 25 4.55 -15.21 3.28
N LEU A 26 5.03 -14.09 3.82
CA LEU A 26 4.87 -13.76 5.24
C LEU A 26 3.38 -13.66 5.62
N THR A 27 2.58 -12.95 4.83
CA THR A 27 1.12 -12.86 5.03
C THR A 27 0.46 -14.23 4.90
N PHE A 28 0.92 -15.08 3.97
CA PHE A 28 0.44 -16.45 3.84
C PHE A 28 0.72 -17.26 5.11
N PHE A 29 1.93 -17.22 5.65
CA PHE A 29 2.28 -17.95 6.87
C PHE A 29 1.53 -17.42 8.11
N LEU A 30 1.33 -16.10 8.22
CA LEU A 30 0.67 -15.46 9.35
C LEU A 30 -0.85 -15.74 9.38
N HIS A 31 -1.49 -15.77 8.21
CA HIS A 31 -2.94 -15.93 8.08
C HIS A 31 -3.38 -17.33 7.63
N ARG A 32 -2.45 -18.17 7.17
CA ARG A 32 -2.68 -19.53 6.62
C ARG A 32 -3.81 -19.59 5.58
N SER A 33 -4.00 -18.52 4.80
CA SER A 33 -5.11 -18.40 3.86
C SER A 33 -4.69 -17.62 2.62
N TRP A 34 -4.72 -18.29 1.47
CA TRP A 34 -4.49 -17.66 0.17
C TRP A 34 -5.46 -16.52 -0.13
N ARG A 35 -6.68 -16.57 0.41
CA ARG A 35 -7.65 -15.48 0.25
C ARG A 35 -7.23 -14.21 0.98
N MET A 36 -6.60 -14.36 2.15
CA MET A 36 -6.05 -13.21 2.89
C MET A 36 -4.87 -12.59 2.17
N VAL A 37 -4.02 -13.40 1.52
CA VAL A 37 -2.93 -12.89 0.68
C VAL A 37 -3.47 -12.05 -0.49
N LEU A 38 -4.53 -12.49 -1.16
CA LEU A 38 -5.14 -11.71 -2.24
C LEU A 38 -5.73 -10.39 -1.74
N VAL A 39 -6.43 -10.40 -0.60
CA VAL A 39 -6.99 -9.18 0.00
C VAL A 39 -5.91 -8.23 0.50
N PHE A 40 -4.75 -8.75 0.84
CA PHE A 40 -3.58 -7.95 1.15
C PHE A 40 -2.98 -7.33 -0.12
N VAL A 41 -2.66 -8.14 -1.13
CA VAL A 41 -1.90 -7.68 -2.31
C VAL A 41 -2.74 -6.78 -3.21
N LEU A 42 -4.02 -7.09 -3.42
CA LEU A 42 -4.88 -6.35 -4.38
C LEU A 42 -4.99 -4.84 -4.11
N PRO A 43 -5.41 -4.36 -2.93
CA PRO A 43 -5.52 -2.92 -2.68
C PRO A 43 -4.16 -2.23 -2.76
N ASN A 44 -3.09 -2.92 -2.38
CA ASN A 44 -1.72 -2.42 -2.39
C ASN A 44 -1.12 -2.27 -3.80
N LEU A 45 -1.62 -3.02 -4.79
CA LEU A 45 -1.17 -2.89 -6.18
C LEU A 45 -1.86 -1.74 -6.93
N ILE A 46 -3.08 -1.36 -6.53
CA ILE A 46 -3.85 -0.28 -7.18
C ILE A 46 -3.07 1.05 -7.24
N PRO A 47 -2.52 1.59 -6.14
CA PRO A 47 -1.77 2.84 -6.20
C PRO A 47 -0.54 2.74 -7.12
N LEU A 48 0.11 1.57 -7.18
CA LEU A 48 1.25 1.33 -8.05
C LEU A 48 0.87 1.29 -9.54
N VAL A 49 -0.25 0.65 -9.88
CA VAL A 49 -0.75 0.63 -11.26
C VAL A 49 -1.16 2.04 -11.69
N ILE A 50 -1.82 2.79 -10.81
CA ILE A 50 -2.23 4.17 -11.10
C ILE A 50 -1.00 5.06 -11.32
N ILE A 51 0.02 4.96 -10.48
CA ILE A 51 1.22 5.80 -10.65
C ILE A 51 2.02 5.39 -11.89
N ALA A 52 2.13 4.08 -12.20
CA ALA A 52 2.76 3.62 -13.43
C ALA A 52 2.02 4.13 -14.67
N GLY A 53 0.67 4.11 -14.66
CA GLY A 53 -0.16 4.66 -15.71
C GLY A 53 0.01 6.17 -15.87
N LEU A 54 0.07 6.91 -14.75
CA LEU A 54 0.32 8.35 -14.75
C LEU A 54 1.70 8.68 -15.34
N MET A 55 2.74 7.93 -14.95
CA MET A 55 4.07 8.10 -15.50
C MET A 55 4.11 7.87 -17.01
N GLY A 56 3.45 6.80 -17.49
CA GLY A 56 3.32 6.51 -18.91
C GLY A 56 2.57 7.59 -19.68
N TYR A 57 1.49 8.13 -19.11
CA TYR A 57 0.71 9.21 -19.72
C TYR A 57 1.45 10.54 -19.77
N MET A 58 2.17 10.90 -18.69
CA MET A 58 2.92 12.17 -18.59
C MET A 58 4.31 12.09 -19.26
N GLY A 59 4.72 10.92 -19.77
CA GLY A 59 6.04 10.71 -20.34
C GLY A 59 7.18 10.82 -19.32
N ILE A 60 6.91 10.55 -18.04
CA ILE A 60 7.92 10.59 -16.98
C ILE A 60 8.78 9.34 -17.11
N GLU A 61 10.06 9.53 -17.48
CA GLU A 61 11.01 8.44 -17.63
C GLU A 61 11.24 7.69 -16.32
N LEU A 62 11.31 6.35 -16.41
CA LEU A 62 11.70 5.51 -15.29
C LEU A 62 13.22 5.63 -15.06
N LYS A 63 13.58 6.44 -14.06
CA LYS A 63 14.95 6.61 -13.54
C LYS A 63 15.08 5.97 -12.16
N ALA A 64 16.31 5.83 -11.67
CA ALA A 64 16.58 5.29 -10.34
C ALA A 64 15.73 5.96 -9.23
N ALA A 65 15.58 7.29 -9.26
CA ALA A 65 14.74 7.99 -8.28
C ALA A 65 13.26 7.57 -8.38
N THR A 66 12.67 7.60 -9.58
CA THR A 66 11.25 7.24 -9.77
C THR A 66 10.98 5.75 -9.55
N SER A 67 11.94 4.85 -9.76
CA SER A 67 11.75 3.43 -9.43
C SER A 67 11.69 3.16 -7.92
N LEU A 68 12.36 3.97 -7.10
CA LEU A 68 12.24 3.89 -5.63
C LEU A 68 10.82 4.18 -5.14
N VAL A 69 10.05 5.00 -5.87
CA VAL A 69 8.66 5.34 -5.52
C VAL A 69 7.83 4.08 -5.37
N PHE A 70 7.98 3.10 -6.27
CA PHE A 70 7.23 1.85 -6.21
C PHE A 70 7.51 1.06 -4.93
N SER A 71 8.78 0.91 -4.57
CA SER A 71 9.19 0.18 -3.35
C SER A 71 8.72 0.87 -2.08
N ILE A 72 8.89 2.20 -1.99
CA ILE A 72 8.51 2.99 -0.82
C ILE A 72 7.00 3.02 -0.66
N ALA A 73 6.28 3.32 -1.75
CA ALA A 73 4.82 3.39 -1.72
C ALA A 73 4.19 2.03 -1.38
N PHE A 74 4.72 0.94 -1.93
CA PHE A 74 4.26 -0.39 -1.55
C PHE A 74 4.49 -0.65 -0.07
N GLY A 75 5.67 -0.33 0.46
CA GLY A 75 5.96 -0.45 1.89
C GLY A 75 4.95 0.29 2.76
N ILE A 76 4.68 1.57 2.46
CA ILE A 76 3.70 2.40 3.17
C ILE A 76 2.31 1.79 3.11
N ALA A 77 1.83 1.45 1.92
CA ALA A 77 0.49 0.89 1.73
C ALA A 77 0.34 -0.46 2.48
N THR A 78 1.37 -1.31 2.42
CA THR A 78 1.34 -2.59 3.12
C THR A 78 1.32 -2.46 4.64
N ASP A 79 1.95 -1.42 5.20
CA ASP A 79 1.94 -1.15 6.65
C ASP A 79 0.53 -0.79 7.15
N ASP A 80 -0.17 0.11 6.45
CA ASP A 80 -1.55 0.50 6.75
C ASP A 80 -2.49 -0.72 6.72
N THR A 81 -2.33 -1.58 5.72
CA THR A 81 -3.07 -2.84 5.60
C THR A 81 -2.79 -3.79 6.77
N ILE A 82 -1.53 -3.97 7.20
CA ILE A 82 -1.17 -4.80 8.35
C ILE A 82 -1.84 -4.28 9.62
N HIS A 83 -1.76 -2.97 9.86
CA HIS A 83 -2.37 -2.33 11.02
C HIS A 83 -3.89 -2.55 11.07
N PHE A 84 -4.57 -2.41 9.92
CA PHE A 84 -6.01 -2.62 9.83
C PHE A 84 -6.40 -4.09 10.08
N ILE A 85 -5.75 -5.04 9.40
CA ILE A 85 -6.05 -6.47 9.53
C ILE A 85 -5.76 -6.97 10.95
N SER A 86 -4.63 -6.56 11.52
CA SER A 86 -4.23 -6.95 12.88
C SER A 86 -5.27 -6.48 13.90
N ARG A 87 -5.71 -5.21 13.82
CA ARG A 87 -6.73 -4.69 14.71
C ARG A 87 -8.07 -5.40 14.53
N LEU A 88 -8.48 -5.67 13.28
CA LEU A 88 -9.71 -6.43 13.01
C LEU A 88 -9.67 -7.82 13.66
N LYS A 89 -8.54 -8.52 13.58
CA LYS A 89 -8.37 -9.84 14.18
C LYS A 89 -8.47 -9.80 15.70
N ILE A 90 -7.90 -8.78 16.35
CA ILE A 90 -8.03 -8.56 17.80
C ILE A 90 -9.50 -8.33 18.17
N GLU A 91 -10.20 -7.45 17.45
CA GLU A 91 -11.61 -7.14 17.72
C GLU A 91 -12.55 -8.34 17.52
N LEU A 92 -12.26 -9.19 16.53
CA LEU A 92 -12.97 -10.46 16.34
C LEU A 92 -12.67 -11.47 17.45
N GLY A 93 -11.46 -11.45 18.02
CA GLY A 93 -11.06 -12.28 19.15
C GLY A 93 -11.86 -12.01 20.44
N TYR A 94 -12.44 -10.81 20.59
CA TYR A 94 -13.34 -10.48 21.69
C TYR A 94 -14.75 -11.08 21.55
N GLY A 95 -15.01 -11.88 20.51
CA GLY A 95 -16.28 -12.60 20.33
C GLY A 95 -17.46 -11.72 19.92
N LYS A 96 -17.22 -10.47 19.51
CA LYS A 96 -18.27 -9.53 19.08
C LYS A 96 -18.72 -9.80 17.64
N SER A 97 -19.85 -9.21 17.25
CA SER A 97 -20.36 -9.36 15.89
C SER A 97 -19.39 -8.80 14.85
N LEU A 98 -19.36 -9.38 13.65
CA LEU A 98 -18.48 -8.95 12.56
C LEU A 98 -18.61 -7.44 12.28
N ILE A 99 -19.85 -6.94 12.23
CA ILE A 99 -20.14 -5.52 11.99
C ILE A 99 -19.58 -4.64 13.12
N TYR A 100 -19.68 -5.09 14.38
CA TYR A 100 -19.11 -4.36 15.50
C TYR A 100 -17.59 -4.29 15.41
N ALA A 101 -16.93 -5.42 15.12
CA ALA A 101 -15.47 -5.48 14.99
C ALA A 101 -14.98 -4.53 13.88
N PHE A 102 -15.59 -4.58 12.70
CA PHE A 102 -15.28 -3.66 11.60
C PHE A 102 -15.46 -2.19 11.98
N LYS A 103 -16.59 -1.85 12.59
CA LYS A 103 -16.85 -0.47 13.04
C LYS A 103 -15.77 -0.01 14.02
N ARG A 104 -15.41 -0.86 14.99
CA ARG A 104 -14.40 -0.52 16.00
C ARG A 104 -13.02 -0.35 15.37
N THR A 105 -12.60 -1.28 14.52
CA THR A 105 -11.34 -1.18 13.77
C THR A 105 -11.27 0.08 12.93
N TYR A 106 -12.34 0.43 12.22
CA TYR A 106 -12.36 1.64 11.39
C TYR A 106 -12.18 2.91 12.23
N PHE A 107 -12.81 3.00 13.40
CA PHE A 107 -12.67 4.18 14.27
C PHE A 107 -11.31 4.28 14.97
N GLU A 108 -10.71 3.14 15.33
CA GLU A 108 -9.45 3.11 16.06
C GLU A 108 -8.22 3.15 15.15
N THR A 109 -8.26 2.51 13.99
CA THR A 109 -7.13 2.44 13.06
C THR A 109 -7.25 3.45 11.92
N GLY A 110 -8.47 3.78 11.48
CA GLY A 110 -8.66 4.73 10.38
C GLY A 110 -8.18 6.15 10.71
N LYS A 111 -8.35 6.62 11.95
CA LYS A 111 -7.84 7.93 12.38
C LYS A 111 -6.30 7.99 12.34
N PRO A 112 -5.55 7.05 12.94
CA PRO A 112 -4.10 6.97 12.79
C PRO A 112 -3.63 6.94 11.34
N ILE A 113 -4.23 6.09 10.49
CA ILE A 113 -3.85 5.95 9.06
C ILE A 113 -3.96 7.29 8.32
N ILE A 114 -5.06 8.03 8.55
CA ILE A 114 -5.24 9.35 7.93
C ILE A 114 -4.19 10.34 8.45
N LEU A 115 -3.91 10.32 9.76
CA LEU A 115 -2.94 11.23 10.37
C LEU A 115 -1.51 10.98 9.84
N THR A 116 -1.07 9.73 9.79
CA THR A 116 0.24 9.35 9.25
C THR A 116 0.33 9.73 7.77
N THR A 117 -0.75 9.55 7.01
CA THR A 117 -0.84 10.01 5.61
C THR A 117 -0.59 11.51 5.48
N PHE A 118 -1.22 12.35 6.31
CA PHE A 118 -0.98 13.79 6.27
C PHE A 118 0.46 14.16 6.65
N ILE A 119 1.04 13.48 7.64
CA ILE A 119 2.45 13.68 8.03
C ILE A 119 3.38 13.33 6.87
N LEU A 120 3.16 12.19 6.21
CA LEU A 120 3.94 11.76 5.04
C LEU A 120 3.79 12.73 3.88
N LEU A 121 2.57 13.18 3.57
CA LEU A 121 2.31 14.18 2.54
C LEU A 121 3.08 15.47 2.82
N GLY A 122 3.02 15.98 4.05
CA GLY A 122 3.80 17.16 4.45
C GLY A 122 5.30 16.96 4.23
N GLY A 123 5.83 15.78 4.59
CA GLY A 123 7.23 15.43 4.38
C GLY A 123 7.64 15.39 2.91
N PHE A 124 6.88 14.67 2.06
CA PHE A 124 7.21 14.53 0.64
C PHE A 124 6.92 15.78 -0.18
N MET A 125 5.97 16.62 0.23
CA MET A 125 5.73 17.93 -0.38
C MET A 125 6.96 18.84 -0.30
N THR A 126 7.81 18.70 0.72
CA THR A 126 9.06 19.47 0.79
C THR A 126 9.99 19.18 -0.40
N LEU A 127 10.00 17.94 -0.90
CA LEU A 127 10.83 17.54 -2.04
C LEU A 127 10.37 18.18 -3.35
N MET A 128 9.09 18.58 -3.44
CA MET A 128 8.54 19.30 -4.59
C MET A 128 9.05 20.74 -4.67
N THR A 129 9.78 21.25 -3.66
CA THR A 129 10.44 22.56 -3.72
C THR A 129 11.84 22.48 -4.34
N SER A 130 12.31 21.28 -4.69
CA SER A 130 13.65 21.07 -5.23
C SER A 130 13.77 21.56 -6.69
N ASN A 131 14.88 22.26 -6.98
CA ASN A 131 15.26 22.62 -8.35
C ASN A 131 15.75 21.41 -9.19
N PHE A 132 16.02 20.27 -8.54
CA PHE A 132 16.44 19.07 -9.24
C PHE A 132 15.21 18.25 -9.68
N GLN A 133 15.00 18.16 -10.98
CA GLN A 133 13.78 17.58 -11.58
C GLN A 133 13.49 16.15 -11.10
N SER A 134 14.51 15.31 -10.90
CA SER A 134 14.31 13.95 -10.40
C SER A 134 13.76 13.92 -8.97
N THR A 135 14.19 14.85 -8.11
CA THR A 135 13.69 14.99 -6.74
C THR A 135 12.28 15.55 -6.71
N TYR A 136 12.00 16.53 -7.58
CA TYR A 136 10.66 17.08 -7.76
C TYR A 136 9.66 15.97 -8.14
N TYR A 137 9.94 15.20 -9.19
CA TYR A 137 9.06 14.11 -9.63
C TYR A 137 8.95 13.00 -8.59
N PHE A 138 10.03 12.68 -7.88
CA PHE A 138 9.98 11.71 -6.78
C PHE A 138 8.97 12.14 -5.69
N GLY A 139 9.05 13.39 -5.22
CA GLY A 139 8.10 13.92 -4.24
C GLY A 139 6.66 13.95 -4.77
N PHE A 140 6.48 14.47 -5.99
CA PHE A 140 5.18 14.54 -6.65
C PHE A 140 4.50 13.17 -6.80
N LEU A 141 5.23 12.18 -7.31
CA LEU A 141 4.69 10.84 -7.53
C LEU A 141 4.36 10.14 -6.22
N ILE A 142 5.21 10.25 -5.18
CA ILE A 142 4.90 9.68 -3.86
C ILE A 142 3.64 10.30 -3.26
N CYS A 143 3.48 11.63 -3.32
CA CYS A 143 2.30 12.29 -2.78
C CYS A 143 1.00 11.75 -3.41
N ILE A 144 0.96 11.62 -4.74
CA ILE A 144 -0.19 11.03 -5.43
C ILE A 144 -0.39 9.58 -4.99
N THR A 145 0.69 8.81 -4.93
CA THR A 145 0.61 7.38 -4.59
C THR A 145 0.08 7.16 -3.19
N ILE A 146 0.50 7.95 -2.20
CA ILE A 146 0.01 7.87 -0.81
C ILE A 146 -1.48 8.22 -0.73
N ILE A 147 -1.93 9.25 -1.46
CA ILE A 147 -3.36 9.61 -1.50
C ILE A 147 -4.17 8.44 -2.08
N VAL A 148 -3.71 7.85 -3.17
CA VAL A 148 -4.40 6.71 -3.77
C VAL A 148 -4.36 5.49 -2.86
N ALA A 149 -3.24 5.25 -2.17
CA ALA A 149 -3.07 4.13 -1.24
C ALA A 149 -4.05 4.24 -0.05
N VAL A 150 -4.13 5.40 0.60
CA VAL A 150 -5.04 5.58 1.73
C VAL A 150 -6.50 5.43 1.32
N LEU A 151 -6.86 5.85 0.11
CA LEU A 151 -8.19 5.63 -0.45
C LEU A 151 -8.45 4.14 -0.70
N ALA A 152 -7.49 3.41 -1.27
CA ALA A 152 -7.62 1.97 -1.47
C ALA A 152 -7.81 1.23 -0.13
N ASP A 153 -7.07 1.62 0.91
CA ASP A 153 -7.14 0.96 2.21
C ASP A 153 -8.38 1.34 3.03
N ILE A 154 -8.90 2.56 2.88
CA ILE A 154 -10.13 2.97 3.59
C ILE A 154 -11.39 2.44 2.90
N PHE A 155 -11.39 2.32 1.57
CA PHE A 155 -12.59 1.93 0.82
C PHE A 155 -12.57 0.46 0.40
N LEU A 156 -11.50 -0.02 -0.23
CA LEU A 156 -11.48 -1.34 -0.85
C LEU A 156 -11.14 -2.44 0.16
N LEU A 157 -10.11 -2.24 0.98
CA LEU A 157 -9.67 -3.24 1.97
C LEU A 157 -10.80 -3.70 2.91
N PRO A 158 -11.60 -2.83 3.55
CA PRO A 158 -12.67 -3.29 4.44
C PRO A 158 -13.77 -4.05 3.70
N VAL A 159 -14.09 -3.67 2.46
CA VAL A 159 -15.08 -4.38 1.63
C VAL A 159 -14.59 -5.79 1.32
N LEU A 160 -13.33 -5.93 0.90
CA LEU A 160 -12.72 -7.21 0.61
C LEU A 160 -12.65 -8.12 1.85
N LEU A 161 -12.22 -7.57 2.99
CA LEU A 161 -12.20 -8.30 4.25
C LEU A 161 -13.61 -8.73 4.67
N PHE A 162 -14.61 -7.84 4.56
CA PHE A 162 -15.99 -8.15 4.95
C PHE A 162 -16.55 -9.31 4.12
N LEU A 163 -16.29 -9.34 2.81
CA LEU A 163 -16.70 -10.42 1.92
C LEU A 163 -16.07 -11.77 2.31
N ILE A 164 -14.79 -11.79 2.68
CA ILE A 164 -14.12 -13.01 3.14
C ILE A 164 -14.70 -13.50 4.45
N TYR A 165 -14.74 -12.65 5.47
CA TYR A 165 -15.15 -13.04 6.82
C TYR A 165 -16.63 -13.42 6.89
N ARG A 166 -17.50 -12.76 6.12
CA ARG A 166 -18.91 -13.14 5.98
C ARG A 166 -19.06 -14.54 5.38
N LYS A 167 -18.24 -14.90 4.39
CA LYS A 167 -18.31 -16.21 3.73
C LYS A 167 -17.81 -17.34 4.65
N THR A 168 -16.85 -17.06 5.52
CA THR A 168 -16.35 -18.04 6.51
C THR A 168 -17.43 -18.37 7.55
N LYS A 169 -18.15 -17.37 8.06
CA LYS A 169 -19.23 -17.57 9.06
C LYS A 169 -20.51 -18.24 8.53
N LEU A 170 -20.66 -18.37 7.21
CA LEU A 170 -21.76 -19.09 6.55
C LEU A 170 -21.43 -20.56 6.28
N LYS A 171 -20.18 -20.97 6.51
CA LYS A 171 -19.70 -22.35 6.36
C LYS A 171 -19.58 -23.11 7.69
N GLU A 172 -19.66 -22.40 8.80
CA GLU A 172 -19.82 -22.94 10.16
C GLU A 172 -21.30 -22.88 10.55
#